data_AF-W1XS90-F1
#
_entry.id   AF-W1XS90-F1
#
_cell.length_a   1.000
_cell.length_b   1.000
_cell.length_c   1.000
_cell.angle_alpha   90.00
_cell.angle_beta   90.00
_cell.angle_gamma   90.00
#
_symmetry.space_group_name_H-M   'P 1'
#
loop_
_entity.id
_entity.type
_entity.pdbx_description
1 polymer ?
#
loop_
_entity_poly.entity_id
_entity_poly.type
_entity_poly.pdbx_seq_one_letter_code
_entity_poly.pdbx_strand_id
1 'polypeptide(L)' 'DHTDWLGPDRESIGREKAGIFRSAKPAMAREPEMPSTIADVAQEKGALLQRRGVEWNYSVTDHDWAFS' A
#
# COMPACT_ATOMS: atom_id res chain seq x y z
N ASP A 1 -15.87 0.98 -3.22
CA ASP A 1 -16.50 2.24 -2.79
C ASP A 1 -15.86 3.40 -3.55
N HIS A 2 -16.61 4.43 -3.94
CA HIS A 2 -16.19 5.59 -4.75
C HIS A 2 -15.51 5.27 -6.10
N THR A 3 -15.95 4.20 -6.77
CA THR A 3 -15.43 3.79 -8.10
C THR A 3 -15.61 4.87 -9.16
N ASP A 4 -16.61 5.74 -9.01
CA ASP A 4 -16.86 6.86 -9.94
C ASP A 4 -15.70 7.88 -9.99
N TRP A 5 -14.90 7.97 -8.92
CA TRP A 5 -13.76 8.89 -8.82
C TRP A 5 -12.41 8.20 -8.89
N LEU A 6 -12.34 6.97 -8.38
CA LEU A 6 -11.09 6.21 -8.22
C LEU A 6 -10.88 5.17 -9.33
N GLY A 7 -11.86 5.03 -10.23
CA GLY A 7 -11.85 4.04 -11.30
C GLY A 7 -12.55 2.73 -10.93
N PRO A 8 -12.77 1.87 -11.93
CA PRO A 8 -13.65 0.72 -11.80
C PRO A 8 -12.98 -0.51 -11.17
N ASP A 9 -11.64 -0.55 -11.08
CA ASP A 9 -10.87 -1.72 -10.68
C ASP A 9 -9.82 -1.41 -9.60
N ARG A 10 -9.29 -2.48 -8.99
CA ARG A 10 -8.31 -2.38 -7.89
C ARG A 10 -7.03 -1.67 -8.31
N GLU A 11 -6.64 -1.76 -9.58
CA GLU A 11 -5.44 -1.12 -10.11
C GLU A 11 -5.61 0.40 -10.22
N SER A 12 -6.71 0.85 -10.82
CA SER A 12 -7.06 2.27 -10.92
C SER A 12 -7.16 2.92 -9.54
N ILE A 13 -7.85 2.23 -8.62
CA ILE A 13 -8.02 2.70 -7.23
C ILE A 13 -6.67 2.73 -6.50
N GLY A 14 -5.83 1.72 -6.70
CA GLY A 14 -4.50 1.62 -6.11
C GLY A 14 -3.59 2.78 -6.55
N ARG A 15 -3.56 3.04 -7.86
CA ARG A 15 -2.80 4.14 -8.46
C ARG A 15 -3.18 5.50 -7.86
N GLU A 16 -4.47 5.80 -7.80
CA GLU A 16 -4.98 7.06 -7.24
C GLU A 16 -4.58 7.23 -5.76
N LYS A 17 -4.74 6.17 -4.95
CA LYS A 17 -4.34 6.20 -3.53
C LYS A 17 -2.83 6.39 -3.34
N ALA A 18 -2.00 5.76 -4.18
CA ALA A 18 -0.55 5.98 -4.19
C ALA A 18 -0.16 7.41 -4.61
N GLY A 19 -1.12 8.21 -5.09
CA GLY A 19 -1.04 9.66 -5.30
C GLY A 19 -0.46 10.44 -4.10
N ILE A 20 -0.65 9.97 -2.87
CA ILE A 20 -0.15 10.65 -1.67
C ILE A 20 1.33 10.38 -1.36
N PHE A 21 1.97 9.42 -2.02
CA PHE A 21 3.38 9.12 -1.76
C PHE A 21 4.29 10.30 -2.08
N ARG A 22 5.44 10.34 -1.40
CA ARG A 22 6.44 11.41 -1.49
C ARG A 22 7.83 10.80 -1.58
N SER A 23 8.69 11.46 -2.34
CA SER A 23 10.08 11.01 -2.54
C SER A 23 10.83 10.89 -1.21
N ALA A 24 11.62 9.83 -1.07
CA ALA A 24 12.41 9.47 0.11
C ALA A 24 11.59 9.37 1.41
N LYS A 25 10.25 9.25 1.33
CA LYS A 25 9.39 9.01 2.49
C LYS A 25 8.87 7.58 2.50
N PRO A 26 8.67 6.98 3.69
CA PRO A 26 8.02 5.68 3.81
C PRO A 26 6.61 5.70 3.21
N ALA A 27 6.28 4.68 2.44
CA ALA A 27 4.97 4.43 1.86
C ALA A 27 4.47 3.07 2.37
N MET A 28 3.54 3.08 3.33
CA MET A 28 3.05 1.86 3.97
C MET A 28 1.88 1.26 3.18
N ALA A 29 2.03 0.04 2.69
CA ALA A 29 0.98 -0.75 2.07
C ALA A 29 0.55 -1.90 2.98
N ARG A 30 -0.69 -1.86 3.46
CA ARG A 30 -1.26 -2.89 4.36
C ARG A 30 -1.98 -4.02 3.63
N GLU A 31 -2.33 -3.80 2.37
CA GLU A 31 -3.07 -4.75 1.54
C GLU A 31 -2.18 -5.96 1.20
N PRO A 32 -2.53 -7.20 1.59
CA PRO A 32 -1.73 -8.39 1.29
C PRO A 32 -1.66 -8.70 -0.22
N GLU A 33 -2.77 -8.49 -0.94
CA GLU A 33 -2.85 -8.62 -2.40
C GLU A 33 -2.75 -7.23 -3.04
N MET A 34 -1.64 -6.55 -2.78
CA MET A 34 -1.41 -5.17 -3.21
C MET A 34 -1.43 -5.07 -4.75
N PRO A 35 -2.25 -4.18 -5.33
CA PRO A 35 -2.24 -3.88 -6.76
C PRO A 35 -0.84 -3.46 -7.24
N SER A 36 -0.43 -3.90 -8.44
CA SER A 36 0.93 -3.64 -8.95
C SER A 36 1.17 -2.15 -9.17
N THR A 37 0.13 -1.42 -9.57
CA THR A 37 0.15 0.04 -9.78
C THR A 37 0.59 0.85 -8.56
N ILE A 38 0.42 0.33 -7.33
CA ILE A 38 0.93 1.00 -6.12
C ILE A 38 2.46 0.98 -6.09
N ALA A 39 3.07 -0.14 -6.50
CA ALA A 39 4.52 -0.26 -6.58
C ALA A 39 5.07 0.62 -7.71
N ASP A 40 4.38 0.68 -8.85
CA ASP A 40 4.75 1.55 -9.97
C ASP A 40 4.80 3.01 -9.54
N VAL A 41 3.74 3.51 -8.88
CA VAL A 41 3.72 4.91 -8.39
C VAL A 41 4.76 5.17 -7.30
N ALA A 42 5.05 4.19 -6.44
CA ALA A 42 6.11 4.33 -5.45
C ALA A 42 7.48 4.47 -6.12
N GLN A 43 7.75 3.68 -7.16
CA GLN A 43 8.97 3.78 -7.97
C GLN A 43 9.04 5.13 -8.71
N GLU A 44 7.96 5.52 -9.41
CA GLU A 44 7.85 6.81 -10.12
C GLU A 44 8.18 7.99 -9.19
N LYS A 45 7.74 7.93 -7.93
CA LYS A 45 7.94 9.00 -6.95
C LYS A 45 9.22 8.87 -6.13
N GLY A 46 9.95 7.77 -6.25
CA GLY A 46 11.08 7.43 -5.39
C GLY A 46 10.69 7.33 -3.90
N ALA A 47 9.48 6.82 -3.62
CA ALA A 47 9.03 6.55 -2.26
C ALA A 47 9.58 5.21 -1.75
N LEU A 48 9.77 5.10 -0.44
CA LEU A 48 10.30 3.90 0.22
C LEU A 48 9.13 2.98 0.57
N LEU A 49 8.76 2.11 -0.37
CA LEU A 49 7.61 1.22 -0.21
C LEU A 49 7.86 0.13 0.84
N GLN A 50 6.91 -0.05 1.75
CA GLN A 50 6.91 -1.11 2.77
C GLN A 50 5.58 -1.86 2.76
N ARG A 51 5.62 -3.12 2.36
CA ARG A 51 4.46 -3.98 2.10
C ARG A 51 4.29 -5.02 3.18
N ARG A 52 3.05 -5.23 3.57
CA ARG A 52 2.68 -6.33 4.45
C ARG A 52 3.01 -7.67 3.78
N GLY A 53 3.64 -8.57 4.52
CA GLY A 53 4.06 -9.89 4.04
C GLY A 53 5.40 -9.91 3.30
N VAL A 54 6.04 -8.75 3.09
CA VAL A 54 7.39 -8.66 2.53
C VAL A 54 8.34 -7.92 3.47
N GLU A 55 8.07 -6.64 3.74
CA GLU A 55 8.92 -5.82 4.60
C GLU A 55 8.45 -5.80 6.07
N TRP A 56 7.18 -6.07 6.32
CA TRP A 56 6.64 -6.16 7.68
C TRP A 56 5.42 -7.07 7.74
N ASN A 57 5.08 -7.56 8.93
CA ASN A 57 3.86 -8.29 9.21
C ASN A 57 3.40 -8.06 10.66
N TYR A 58 2.20 -8.55 10.97
CA TYR A 58 1.71 -8.59 12.34
C TYR A 58 0.83 -9.82 12.57
N SER A 59 0.84 -10.31 13.80
CA SER A 59 -0.09 -11.32 14.30
C SER A 59 -0.82 -10.78 15.53
N VAL A 60 -2.08 -11.19 15.67
CA VAL A 60 -2.96 -10.76 16.76
C VAL A 60 -3.39 -12.00 17.53
N THR A 61 -3.25 -11.95 18.85
CA THR A 61 -3.85 -12.91 19.79
C THR A 61 -4.96 -12.21 20.58
N ASP A 62 -5.64 -12.93 21.47
CA ASP A 62 -6.72 -12.36 22.29
C ASP A 62 -6.26 -11.22 23.21
N HIS A 63 -4.96 -11.12 23.50
CA HIS A 63 -4.41 -10.16 24.46
C HIS A 63 -3.27 -9.29 23.92
N ASP A 64 -2.64 -9.67 22.81
CA ASP A 64 -1.40 -9.04 22.35
C ASP A 64 -1.32 -8.89 20.83
N TRP A 65 -0.45 -7.97 20.41
CA TRP A 65 -0.08 -7.74 19.01
C TRP A 65 1.42 -7.93 18.89
N ALA A 66 1.85 -8.77 17.94
CA ALA A 66 3.26 -8.93 17.60
C ALA A 66 3.52 -8.36 16.20
N PHE A 67 4.64 -7.66 16.03
CA PHE A 67 5.09 -7.07 14.77
C PHE A 67 6.45 -7.66 14.40
N SER A 68 6.65 -7.92 13.11
CA SER A 68 7.89 -8.47 12.55
C SER A 68 8.25 -7.79 11.26
#